data_AF-A0A2G5SZJ8-F1
#
_entry.id   AF-A0A2G5SZJ8-F1
#
_cell.length_a   1.000
_cell.length_b   1.000
_cell.length_c   1.000
_cell.angle_alpha   90.00
_cell.angle_beta   90.00
_cell.angle_gamma   90.00
#
_symmetry.space_group_name_H-M   'P 1'
#
loop_
_entity.id
_entity.type
_entity.pdbx_description
1 polymer ?
#
loop_
_entity_poly.entity_id
_entity_poly.type
_entity_poly.pdbx_seq_one_letter_code
_entity_poly.pdbx_strand_id
1 'polypeptide(L)'
;MDIAGPQPRNMLQNELAIVEHLLNLLIHRMILLDDLEAPQEVLDFFEECIIIAERIWIVGNEPLTRNGLDVLLNLYRAFFPRYDRLILIDVELMDILNNN
;
A
#
# COMPACT_ATOMS: atom_id res chain seq x y z
N MET A 1 -6.76 17.80 33.12
CA MET A 1 -5.47 17.53 32.46
C MET A 1 -5.84 17.01 31.09
N ASP A 2 -5.57 17.79 30.04
CA ASP A 2 -5.95 17.45 28.68
C ASP A 2 -5.42 16.06 28.33
N ILE A 3 -6.35 15.14 28.07
CA ILE A 3 -6.05 13.92 27.34
C ILE A 3 -5.65 14.44 25.98
N ALA A 4 -4.34 14.47 25.70
CA ALA A 4 -3.80 14.91 24.43
C ALA A 4 -4.68 14.29 23.32
N GLY A 5 -5.38 15.16 22.58
CA GLY A 5 -6.16 14.72 21.42
C GLY A 5 -5.27 13.89 20.50
N PRO A 6 -5.85 13.09 19.59
CA PRO A 6 -5.07 12.27 18.67
C PRO A 6 -3.96 13.13 18.08
N GLN A 7 -2.71 12.71 18.24
CA GLN A 7 -1.56 13.49 17.76
C GLN A 7 -1.85 13.86 16.29
N PRO A 8 -1.66 15.13 15.90
CA PRO A 8 -2.02 15.58 14.57
C PRO A 8 -1.20 14.78 13.57
N ARG A 9 -1.84 13.98 12.74
CA ARG A 9 -1.20 13.11 11.74
C ARG A 9 -1.03 13.86 10.42
N ASN A 10 -0.04 13.47 9.61
CA ASN A 10 0.07 13.95 8.22
C ASN A 10 -1.10 13.47 7.33
N MET A 11 -1.87 12.47 7.79
CA MET A 11 -2.99 11.85 7.09
C MET A 11 -4.22 11.74 8.01
N LEU A 12 -5.43 11.79 7.44
CA LEU A 12 -6.66 11.57 8.21
C LEU A 12 -6.75 10.11 8.69
N GLN A 13 -7.46 9.86 9.80
CA GLN A 13 -7.57 8.51 10.38
C GLN A 13 -8.19 7.48 9.43
N ASN A 14 -9.20 7.88 8.66
CA ASN A 14 -9.84 7.02 7.66
C ASN A 14 -8.88 6.66 6.53
N GLU A 15 -8.10 7.61 6.04
CA GLU A 15 -7.08 7.38 5.02
C GLU A 15 -6.00 6.43 5.55
N LEU A 16 -5.56 6.59 6.81
CA LEU A 16 -4.57 5.70 7.41
C LEU A 16 -5.09 4.26 7.52
N ALA A 17 -6.35 4.09 7.92
CA ALA A 17 -7.00 2.78 7.98
C ALA A 17 -7.13 2.13 6.59
N ILE A 18 -7.40 2.92 5.54
CA ILE A 18 -7.43 2.43 4.16
C ILE A 18 -6.04 1.95 3.73
N VAL A 19 -4.98 2.71 4.02
CA VAL A 19 -3.60 2.32 3.68
C VAL A 19 -3.18 1.06 4.44
N GLU A 20 -3.51 0.96 5.73
CA GLU A 20 -3.25 -0.24 6.53
C GLU A 20 -3.97 -1.46 5.95
N HIS A 21 -5.23 -1.32 5.54
CA HIS A 21 -5.96 -2.40 4.90
C HIS A 21 -5.32 -2.82 3.56
N LEU A 22 -4.93 -1.84 2.74
CA LEU A 22 -4.24 -2.11 1.48
C LEU A 22 -2.91 -2.83 1.70
N LEU A 23 -2.10 -2.38 2.66
CA LEU A 23 -0.82 -3.02 2.98
C LEU A 23 -1.03 -4.50 3.36
N ASN A 24 -2.01 -4.78 4.22
CA ASN A 24 -2.37 -6.14 4.58
C ASN A 24 -2.83 -6.96 3.37
N LEU A 25 -3.63 -6.39 2.46
CA LEU A 25 -4.05 -7.07 1.24
C LEU A 25 -2.85 -7.44 0.36
N LEU A 26 -1.93 -6.51 0.15
CA LEU A 26 -0.74 -6.71 -0.68
C LEU A 26 0.16 -7.80 -0.13
N ILE A 27 0.40 -7.79 1.19
CA ILE A 27 1.20 -8.83 1.87
C ILE A 27 0.55 -10.21 1.69
N HIS A 28 -0.75 -10.33 1.94
CA HIS A 28 -1.46 -11.59 1.74
C HIS A 28 -1.41 -12.07 0.29
N ARG A 29 -1.45 -11.15 -0.69
CA ARG A 29 -1.30 -11.52 -2.11
C ARG A 29 0.09 -11.97 -2.46
N MET A 30 1.12 -11.30 -1.95
CA MET A 30 2.49 -11.73 -2.19
C MET A 30 2.73 -13.15 -1.69
N ILE A 31 2.22 -13.50 -0.50
CA ILE A 31 2.29 -14.88 0.04
C ILE A 31 1.61 -15.87 -0.90
N LEU A 32 0.40 -15.57 -1.36
CA LEU A 32 -0.31 -16.45 -2.29
C LEU A 32 0.43 -16.62 -3.63
N LEU A 33 1.01 -15.54 -4.15
CA LEU A 33 1.75 -15.58 -5.41
C LEU A 33 3.04 -16.39 -5.29
N ASP A 34 3.72 -16.30 -4.15
CA ASP A 34 4.89 -17.13 -3.84
C ASP A 34 4.50 -18.61 -3.77
N ASP A 35 3.39 -18.95 -3.10
CA ASP A 35 2.84 -20.31 -3.05
C ASP A 35 2.46 -20.86 -4.45
N LEU A 36 2.09 -19.98 -5.38
CA LEU A 36 1.75 -20.31 -6.77
C LEU A 36 2.96 -20.30 -7.71
N GLU A 37 4.18 -20.12 -7.19
CA GLU A 37 5.42 -20.01 -7.97
C GLU A 37 5.34 -18.94 -9.08
N ALA A 38 4.72 -17.80 -8.75
CA ALA A 38 4.61 -16.69 -9.69
C ALA A 38 6.00 -16.22 -10.18
N PRO A 39 6.10 -15.64 -11.39
CA PRO A 39 7.37 -15.13 -11.89
C PRO A 39 7.99 -14.11 -10.92
N GLN A 40 9.31 -14.17 -10.76
CA GLN A 40 10.03 -13.26 -9.84
C GLN A 40 9.74 -11.78 -10.11
N GLU A 41 9.58 -11.38 -11.37
CA GLU A 41 9.21 -9.99 -11.73
C GLU A 41 7.88 -9.55 -11.12
N VAL A 42 6.91 -10.47 -10.99
CA VAL A 42 5.62 -10.20 -10.34
C VAL A 42 5.82 -10.06 -8.84
N LEU A 43 6.61 -10.93 -8.22
CA LEU A 43 6.93 -10.85 -6.79
C LEU A 43 7.66 -9.54 -6.46
N ASP A 44 8.69 -9.18 -7.23
CA ASP A 44 9.44 -7.93 -7.08
C ASP A 44 8.52 -6.71 -7.22
N PHE A 45 7.57 -6.76 -8.16
CA PHE A 45 6.60 -5.68 -8.34
C PHE A 45 5.65 -5.52 -7.14
N PHE A 46 5.18 -6.63 -6.55
CA PHE A 46 4.38 -6.60 -5.33
C PHE A 46 5.21 -6.09 -4.13
N GLU A 47 6.46 -6.51 -4.01
CA GLU A 47 7.38 -6.03 -2.97
C GLU A 47 7.57 -4.50 -3.06
N GLU A 48 7.82 -3.96 -4.26
CA GLU A 48 7.89 -2.51 -4.47
C GLU A 48 6.63 -1.79 -3.98
N CYS A 49 5.45 -2.34 -4.28
CA CYS A 49 4.19 -1.75 -3.86
C CYS A 49 4.02 -1.76 -2.34
N ILE A 50 4.39 -2.87 -1.68
CA ILE A 50 4.36 -3.03 -0.23
C ILE A 50 5.28 -1.99 0.44
N ILE A 51 6.52 -1.86 -0.03
CA ILE A 51 7.49 -0.91 0.50
C ILE A 51 6.97 0.54 0.43
N ILE A 52 6.36 0.92 -0.70
CA ILE A 52 5.81 2.26 -0.84
C ILE A 52 4.58 2.45 0.07
N ALA A 53 3.66 1.48 0.12
CA ALA A 53 2.47 1.53 0.98
C ALA A 53 2.83 1.60 2.48
N GLU A 54 3.82 0.81 2.91
CA GLU A 54 4.34 0.85 4.27
C GLU A 54 4.91 2.24 4.59
N ARG A 55 5.66 2.82 3.66
CA ARG A 55 6.22 4.16 3.86
C ARG A 55 5.15 5.26 3.91
N ILE A 56 4.06 5.12 3.13
CA ILE A 56 2.88 5.99 3.24
C ILE A 56 2.27 5.87 4.63
N TRP A 57 2.11 4.65 5.15
CA TRP A 57 1.54 4.42 6.48
C TRP A 57 2.41 5.04 7.58
N ILE A 58 3.73 4.82 7.54
CA ILE A 58 4.68 5.36 8.52
C ILE A 58 4.60 6.89 8.54
N VAL A 59 4.82 7.55 7.40
CA VAL A 59 4.83 9.02 7.32
C VAL A 59 3.44 9.60 7.59
N GLY A 60 2.38 8.88 7.20
CA GLY A 60 0.99 9.25 7.48
C GLY A 60 0.66 9.28 8.96
N ASN A 61 1.28 8.41 9.75
CA ASN A 61 1.07 8.31 11.19
C ASN A 61 1.98 9.23 12.02
N GLU A 62 2.94 9.92 11.39
CA GLU A 62 3.80 10.91 12.03
C GLU A 62 3.08 12.25 12.29
N PRO A 63 3.59 13.07 13.23
CA PRO A 63 3.11 14.43 13.46
C PRO A 63 3.04 15.27 12.18
N LEU A 64 2.02 16.14 12.09
CA LEU A 64 1.76 16.98 10.93
C LEU A 64 2.91 17.98 10.70
N THR A 65 3.75 17.73 9.69
CA THR A 65 4.85 18.61 9.28
C THR A 65 4.79 18.87 7.77
N ARG A 66 5.22 20.07 7.34
CA ARG A 66 5.26 20.41 5.91
C ARG A 66 6.08 19.41 5.09
N ASN A 67 7.23 18.99 5.63
CA ASN A 67 8.09 17.99 4.99
C ASN A 67 7.41 16.61 4.90
N GLY A 68 6.69 16.18 5.95
CA GLY A 68 5.92 14.94 5.95
C GLY A 68 4.81 14.93 4.89
N LEU A 69 4.10 16.05 4.72
CA LEU A 69 3.10 16.20 3.67
C LEU A 69 3.70 16.13 2.25
N ASP A 70 4.84 16.79 2.03
CA ASP A 70 5.54 16.75 0.73
C ASP A 70 6.02 15.32 0.41
N VAL A 71 6.54 14.61 1.41
CA VAL A 71 6.94 13.19 1.28
C VAL A 71 5.72 12.31 0.99
N LEU A 72 4.61 12.46 1.72
CA LEU A 72 3.38 11.71 1.46
C LEU A 72 2.88 11.92 0.04
N LEU A 73 2.83 13.16 -0.43
CA LEU A 73 2.37 13.47 -1.79
C LEU A 73 3.24 12.77 -2.85
N ASN A 74 4.56 12.72 -2.64
CA ASN A 74 5.47 12.02 -3.54
C ASN A 74 5.29 10.50 -3.49
N LEU A 75 5.05 9.95 -2.30
CA LEU A 75 4.77 8.52 -2.14
C LEU A 75 3.45 8.13 -2.81
N TYR A 76 2.38 8.92 -2.66
CA TYR A 76 1.13 8.69 -3.37
C TYR A 76 1.30 8.72 -4.88
N ARG A 77 2.07 9.69 -5.41
CA ARG A 77 2.39 9.76 -6.85
C ARG A 77 3.16 8.53 -7.35
N ALA A 78 3.99 7.93 -6.50
CA ALA A 78 4.71 6.70 -6.83
C ALA A 78 3.82 5.45 -6.72
N PHE A 79 2.89 5.44 -5.77
CA PHE A 79 2.05 4.30 -5.44
C PHE A 79 0.86 4.13 -6.39
N PHE A 80 0.08 5.17 -6.64
CA PHE A 80 -1.18 5.05 -7.40
C PHE A 80 -1.02 4.41 -8.79
N PRO A 81 -0.04 4.81 -9.63
CA PRO A 81 0.15 4.16 -10.92
C PRO A 81 0.49 2.66 -10.82
N ARG A 82 1.16 2.25 -9.73
CA ARG A 82 1.46 0.84 -9.48
C ARG A 82 0.23 0.10 -8.98
N TYR A 83 -0.56 0.73 -8.11
CA TYR A 83 -1.81 0.17 -7.62
C TYR A 83 -2.84 -0.06 -8.75
N ASP A 84 -2.96 0.88 -9.69
CA ASP A 84 -3.80 0.72 -10.88
C ASP A 84 -3.36 -0.51 -11.71
N ARG A 85 -2.05 -0.71 -11.83
CA ARG A 85 -1.48 -1.89 -12.52
C ARG A 85 -1.70 -3.19 -11.73
N LEU A 86 -1.63 -3.16 -10.40
CA LEU A 86 -1.97 -4.32 -9.56
C LEU A 86 -3.40 -4.78 -9.78
N ILE A 87 -4.36 -3.85 -9.87
CA ILE A 87 -5.77 -4.20 -10.17
C ILE A 87 -5.88 -4.94 -11.50
N LEU A 88 -5.12 -4.52 -12.52
CA LEU A 88 -5.12 -5.18 -13.83
C LEU A 88 -4.52 -6.59 -13.74
N ILE A 89 -3.40 -6.76 -13.03
CA ILE A 89 -2.77 -8.07 -12.81
C ILE A 89 -3.73 -9.00 -12.06
N ASP A 90 -4.45 -8.51 -11.04
CA ASP A 90 -5.42 -9.30 -10.29
C ASP A 90 -6.59 -9.78 -11.17
N VAL A 91 -7.07 -8.95 -12.09
CA VAL A 91 -8.10 -9.34 -13.07
C VAL A 91 -7.58 -10.45 -13.98
N GLU A 92 -6.36 -10.30 -14.52
CA GLU A 92 -5.74 -11.30 -15.38
C GLU A 92 -5.52 -12.64 -14.66
N LEU A 93 -5.04 -12.60 -13.41
CA LEU A 93 -4.85 -13.80 -12.58
C LEU A 93 -6.17 -14.52 -12.29
N MET A 94 -7.23 -13.77 -11.96
CA MET A 94 -8.55 -14.36 -11.72
C MET A 94 -9.12 -15.00 -12.98
N ASP A 95 -8.92 -14.38 -14.15
CA ASP A 95 -9.34 -14.98 -15.42
C ASP A 95 -8.58 -16.29 -15.72
N ILE A 96 -7.29 -16.35 -15.42
CA ILE A 96 -6.49 -17.58 -15.58
C ILE A 96 -6.97 -18.70 -14.63
N LEU A 97 -7.30 -18.35 -13.38
CA LEU A 97 -7.76 -19.31 -12.38
C LEU A 97 -9.19 -19.82 -12.65
N ASN A 98 -10.05 -19.01 -13.27
CA ASN A 98 -11.44 -19.40 -13.59
C ASN A 98 -11.59 -20.15 -14.92
N ASN A 99 -10.60 -20.07 -15.81
CA ASN A 99 -10.61 -20.74 -17.11
C ASN A 99 -9.80 -22.05 -17.15
N ASN A 100 -9.26 -22.49 -16.01
CA ASN A 100 -8.60 -23.79 -15.79
C ASN A 100 -9.40 -24.64 -14.80
#